data_AF-A0A644Y0N0-F1
#
_entry.id   AF-A0A644Y0N0-F1
#
_cell.length_a   1.000
_cell.length_b   1.000
_cell.length_c   1.000
_cell.angle_alpha   90.00
_cell.angle_beta   90.00
_cell.angle_gamma   90.00
#
_symmetry.space_group_name_H-M   'P 1'
#
loop_
_entity.id
_entity.type
_entity.pdbx_description
1 polymer ?
#
loop_
_entity_poly.entity_id
_entity_poly.type
_entity_poly.pdbx_seq_one_letter_code
_entity_poly.pdbx_strand_id
1 'polypeptide(L)'
;MSGYLDQPTVEARLAAYQESDDLELDIDRLRNEYQQNGWIVPPREELREEAIKEQREWLENLALCETEGHLLEETADCENGTSDLYCNRCGFSQHIQW
;
A
#
# COMPACT_ATOMS: atom_id res chain seq x y z
N MET A 1 24.80 19.86 -3.08
CA MET A 1 24.75 18.41 -2.85
C MET A 1 23.67 18.13 -1.82
N SER A 2 22.54 17.56 -2.23
CA SER A 2 21.80 16.52 -1.49
C SER A 2 20.54 16.11 -2.29
N GLY A 3 20.66 15.02 -3.07
CA GLY A 3 19.75 13.88 -3.00
C GLY A 3 18.29 13.91 -3.50
N TYR A 4 17.77 14.94 -4.18
CA TYR A 4 16.36 14.91 -4.63
C TYR A 4 16.07 14.04 -5.87
N LEU A 5 17.07 13.34 -6.44
CA LEU A 5 16.96 12.62 -7.72
C LEU A 5 16.92 11.09 -7.63
N ASP A 6 16.97 10.50 -6.44
CA ASP A 6 17.10 9.03 -6.31
C ASP A 6 15.86 8.33 -5.75
N GLN A 7 14.73 9.02 -5.56
CA GLN A 7 13.49 8.31 -5.27
C GLN A 7 12.89 7.83 -6.59
N PRO A 8 12.80 6.50 -6.82
CA PRO A 8 12.17 5.98 -8.03
C PRO A 8 10.74 6.49 -8.10
N THR A 9 10.35 7.02 -9.26
CA THR A 9 8.99 7.54 -9.48
C THR A 9 7.97 6.40 -9.35
N VAL A 10 6.69 6.75 -9.20
CA VAL A 10 5.60 5.77 -9.17
C VAL A 10 5.71 4.80 -10.34
N GLU A 11 6.03 5.29 -11.53
CA GLU A 11 6.18 4.48 -12.74
C GLU A 11 7.38 3.53 -12.66
N ALA A 12 8.52 3.97 -12.12
CA ALA A 12 9.70 3.12 -11.95
C ALA A 12 9.46 2.02 -10.91
N ARG A 13 8.80 2.35 -9.80
CA ARG A 13 8.40 1.37 -8.77
C ARG A 13 7.37 0.38 -9.31
N LEU A 14 6.41 0.85 -10.12
CA LEU A 14 5.40 0.00 -10.74
C LEU A 14 6.00 -0.94 -11.81
N ALA A 15 6.97 -0.47 -12.59
CA ALA A 15 7.68 -1.30 -13.55
C ALA A 15 8.47 -2.42 -12.84
N ALA A 16 9.17 -2.08 -11.75
CA ALA A 16 9.88 -3.07 -10.93
C ALA A 16 8.90 -4.10 -10.33
N TYR A 17 7.73 -3.66 -9.86
CA TYR A 17 6.68 -4.56 -9.37
C TYR A 17 6.18 -5.52 -10.44
N GLN A 18 5.95 -5.05 -11.67
CA GLN A 18 5.49 -5.91 -12.77
C GLN A 18 6.50 -6.99 -13.17
N GLU A 19 7.79 -6.77 -12.89
CA GLU A 19 8.87 -7.74 -13.13
C GLU A 19 9.18 -8.61 -11.90
N SER A 20 8.53 -8.33 -10.76
CA SER A 20 8.77 -9.02 -9.48
C SER A 20 7.83 -10.20 -9.26
N ASP A 21 8.23 -11.09 -8.36
CA ASP A 21 7.38 -12.19 -7.89
C ASP A 21 6.18 -11.69 -7.05
N ASP A 22 6.22 -10.44 -6.55
CA ASP A 22 5.15 -9.85 -5.75
C ASP A 22 3.84 -9.76 -6.54
N LEU A 23 3.91 -9.52 -7.85
CA LEU A 23 2.73 -9.48 -8.71
C LEU A 23 1.99 -10.83 -8.74
N GLU A 24 2.72 -11.95 -8.82
CA GLU A 24 2.08 -13.28 -8.81
C GLU A 24 1.49 -13.60 -7.43
N LEU A 25 2.15 -13.16 -6.35
CA LEU A 25 1.63 -13.29 -4.99
C LEU A 25 0.33 -12.51 -4.81
N ASP A 26 0.25 -11.28 -5.32
CA ASP A 26 -0.96 -10.46 -5.24
C ASP A 26 -2.09 -11.00 -6.13
N ILE A 27 -1.77 -11.55 -7.31
CA ILE A 27 -2.77 -12.25 -8.13
C ILE A 27 -3.33 -13.48 -7.38
N ASP A 28 -2.47 -14.27 -6.73
CA ASP A 28 -2.90 -15.41 -5.93
C ASP A 28 -3.70 -14.98 -4.69
N ARG A 29 -3.31 -13.87 -4.05
CA ARG A 29 -4.05 -13.25 -2.93
C ARG A 29 -5.46 -12.88 -3.36
N LEU A 30 -5.60 -12.10 -4.43
CA LEU A 30 -6.89 -11.71 -5.00
C LEU A 30 -7.72 -12.95 -5.33
N ARG A 31 -7.14 -13.93 -6.03
CA ARG A 31 -7.84 -15.18 -6.36
C ARG A 31 -8.39 -15.86 -5.10
N ASN A 32 -7.60 -15.94 -4.03
CA ASN A 32 -8.01 -16.54 -2.78
C ASN A 32 -9.13 -15.73 -2.10
N GLU A 33 -9.09 -14.40 -2.15
CA GLU A 33 -10.16 -13.53 -1.65
C GLU A 33 -11.48 -13.77 -2.39
N TYR A 34 -11.46 -13.82 -3.73
CA TYR A 34 -12.64 -14.18 -4.51
C TYR A 34 -13.19 -15.56 -4.12
N GLN A 35 -12.32 -16.56 -3.91
CA GLN A 35 -12.73 -17.90 -3.47
C GLN A 35 -13.34 -17.91 -2.06
N GLN A 36 -12.73 -17.22 -1.10
CA GLN A 36 -13.20 -17.15 0.28
C GLN A 36 -14.54 -16.43 0.40
N ASN A 37 -14.75 -15.40 -0.42
CA ASN A 37 -16.02 -14.67 -0.51
C ASN A 37 -17.10 -15.43 -1.30
N GLY A 38 -16.75 -16.57 -1.91
CA GLY A 38 -17.66 -17.36 -2.74
C GLY A 38 -18.06 -16.68 -4.05
N TRP A 39 -17.22 -15.76 -4.54
CA TRP A 39 -17.44 -15.04 -5.79
C TRP A 39 -16.92 -15.84 -6.99
N ILE A 40 -17.41 -15.47 -8.18
CA ILE A 40 -16.88 -16.04 -9.42
C ILE A 40 -15.47 -15.49 -9.60
N VAL A 41 -14.48 -16.39 -9.60
CA VAL A 41 -13.07 -16.04 -9.78
C VAL A 41 -12.87 -15.56 -11.23
N PRO A 42 -12.45 -14.30 -11.44
CA PRO A 42 -12.15 -13.78 -12.77
C PRO A 42 -10.97 -14.48 -13.45
N PRO A 43 -10.82 -14.34 -14.77
CA PRO A 43 -9.61 -14.76 -15.48
C PRO A 43 -8.35 -14.10 -14.93
N ARG A 44 -7.21 -14.79 -15.06
CA ARG A 44 -5.90 -14.31 -14.55
C ARG A 44 -5.53 -12.92 -15.06
N GLU A 45 -5.83 -12.59 -16.33
CA GLU A 45 -5.50 -11.27 -16.88
C GLU A 45 -6.31 -10.14 -16.21
N GLU A 46 -7.57 -10.38 -15.84
CA GLU A 46 -8.37 -9.39 -15.12
C GLU A 46 -7.84 -9.18 -13.69
N LEU A 47 -7.48 -10.27 -13.00
CA LEU A 47 -6.83 -10.21 -11.69
C LEU A 47 -5.48 -9.48 -11.75
N ARG A 48 -4.74 -9.64 -12.84
CA ARG A 48 -3.47 -8.94 -13.06
C ARG A 48 -3.67 -7.44 -13.25
N GLU A 49 -4.67 -7.04 -14.04
CA GLU A 49 -5.01 -5.62 -14.20
C GLU A 49 -5.47 -5.00 -12.87
N GLU A 50 -6.24 -5.73 -12.08
CA GLU A 50 -6.67 -5.32 -10.74
C GLU A 50 -5.47 -5.14 -9.80
N ALA A 51 -4.58 -6.13 -9.72
CA ALA A 51 -3.36 -6.06 -8.89
C ALA A 51 -2.43 -4.89 -9.30
N ILE A 52 -2.26 -4.64 -10.59
CA ILE A 52 -1.46 -3.51 -11.08
C ILE A 52 -2.11 -2.18 -10.72
N LYS A 53 -3.44 -2.09 -10.81
CA LYS A 53 -4.19 -0.89 -10.46
C LYS A 53 -4.09 -0.61 -8.95
N GLU A 54 -4.32 -1.60 -8.10
CA GLU A 54 -4.18 -1.47 -6.65
C GLU A 54 -2.77 -1.02 -6.27
N GLN A 55 -1.75 -1.66 -6.85
CA GLN A 55 -0.36 -1.30 -6.57
C GLN A 55 -0.04 0.13 -6.99
N ARG A 56 -0.56 0.55 -8.15
CA ARG A 56 -0.40 1.93 -8.61
C ARG A 56 -1.05 2.93 -7.64
N GLU A 57 -2.29 2.67 -7.23
CA GLU A 57 -3.00 3.54 -6.27
C GLU A 57 -2.24 3.62 -4.93
N TRP A 58 -1.69 2.50 -4.45
CA TRP A 58 -0.85 2.48 -3.26
C TRP A 58 0.44 3.31 -3.43
N LEU A 59 1.13 3.18 -4.57
CA LEU A 59 2.33 3.96 -4.87
C LEU A 59 2.05 5.46 -5.02
N GLU A 60 0.93 5.84 -5.64
CA GLU A 60 0.49 7.23 -5.73
C GLU A 60 0.20 7.80 -4.33
N ASN A 61 -0.50 7.05 -3.48
CA ASN A 61 -0.76 7.45 -2.09
C ASN A 61 0.53 7.54 -1.26
N LEU A 62 1.49 6.65 -1.49
CA LEU A 62 2.80 6.70 -0.85
C LEU A 62 3.57 7.95 -1.28
N ALA A 63 3.59 8.28 -2.57
CA ALA A 63 4.21 9.50 -3.08
C ALA A 63 3.54 10.77 -2.52
N LEU A 64 2.22 10.77 -2.35
CA LEU A 64 1.49 11.84 -1.67
C LEU A 64 1.91 11.97 -0.20
N CYS A 65 2.11 10.86 0.51
CA CYS A 65 2.61 10.90 1.89
C CYS A 65 4.07 11.39 1.97
N GLU A 66 4.92 11.01 1.02
CA GLU A 66 6.31 11.47 0.93
C GLU A 66 6.39 12.98 0.65
N THR A 67 5.40 13.56 -0.06
CA THR A 67 5.38 14.98 -0.46
C THR A 67 4.60 15.89 0.48
N GLU A 68 3.40 15.50 0.90
CA GLU A 68 2.50 16.29 1.75
C GLU A 68 2.62 15.95 3.25
N GLY A 69 3.25 14.82 3.58
CA GLY A 69 3.25 14.26 4.93
C GLY A 69 2.13 13.25 5.15
N HIS A 70 2.26 12.45 6.22
CA HIS A 70 1.25 11.43 6.56
C HIS A 70 -0.03 12.08 7.11
N LEU A 71 -1.18 11.62 6.61
CA LEU A 71 -2.47 11.94 7.19
C LEU A 71 -2.72 10.99 8.38
N LEU A 72 -2.14 11.34 9.53
CA LEU A 72 -2.20 10.54 10.73
C LEU A 72 -3.55 10.72 11.44
N GLU A 73 -4.26 9.63 11.62
CA GLU A 73 -5.38 9.51 12.56
C GLU A 73 -4.85 8.94 13.88
N GLU A 74 -5.23 9.55 15.00
CA GLU A 74 -4.77 9.16 16.34
C GLU A 74 -5.87 8.39 17.08
N THR A 75 -5.48 7.24 17.64
CA THR A 75 -6.26 6.52 18.66
C THR A 75 -5.49 6.58 19.96
N ALA A 76 -5.97 7.39 20.91
CA ALA A 76 -5.32 7.60 22.20
C ALA A 76 -5.95 6.72 23.30
N ASP A 77 -5.09 6.04 24.05
CA ASP A 77 -5.41 5.38 25.33
C ASP A 77 -4.85 6.23 26.48
N CYS A 78 -5.73 7.08 27.02
CA CYS A 78 -5.41 8.00 28.09
C CYS A 78 -5.09 7.31 29.43
N GLU A 79 -5.54 6.06 29.64
CA GLU A 79 -5.29 5.34 30.90
C GLU A 79 -3.86 4.81 30.95
N ASN A 80 -3.33 4.43 29.78
CA ASN A 80 -1.99 3.85 29.65
C ASN A 80 -0.93 4.83 29.14
N GLY A 81 -1.32 6.06 28.78
CA GLY A 81 -0.41 7.09 28.26
C GLY A 81 0.15 6.72 26.90
N THR A 82 -0.65 6.08 26.05
CA THR A 82 -0.23 5.60 24.72
C THR A 82 -1.13 6.15 23.64
N SER A 83 -0.57 6.39 22.46
CA SER A 83 -1.36 6.70 21.26
C SER A 83 -0.86 5.90 20.06
N ASP A 84 -1.80 5.39 19.27
CA ASP A 84 -1.55 4.75 17.99
C ASP A 84 -1.91 5.72 16.86
N LEU A 85 -0.91 6.07 16.04
CA LEU A 85 -1.07 6.91 14.86
C LEU A 85 -1.13 6.02 13.62
N TYR A 86 -2.14 6.20 12.78
CA TYR A 86 -2.30 5.43 11.54
C TYR A 86 -2.52 6.34 10.33
N CYS A 87 -1.86 6.05 9.22
CA CYS A 87 -2.08 6.72 7.95
C CYS A 87 -2.90 5.83 7.01
N ASN A 88 -4.15 6.23 6.76
CA ASN A 88 -5.07 5.55 5.83
C ASN A 88 -4.57 5.50 4.37
N ARG A 89 -3.60 6.37 4.00
CA ARG A 89 -3.11 6.47 2.62
C ARG A 89 -2.04 5.43 2.29
N CYS A 90 -1.06 5.24 3.17
CA CYS A 90 0.10 4.39 2.90
C CYS A 90 0.25 3.20 3.86
N GLY A 91 -0.65 3.07 4.85
CA GLY A 91 -0.56 2.02 5.87
C GLY A 91 0.51 2.25 6.93
N PHE A 92 1.14 3.43 6.95
CA PHE A 92 2.09 3.79 8.00
C PHE A 92 1.40 3.79 9.36
N SER A 93 2.00 3.10 10.34
CA SER A 93 1.55 3.11 11.73
C SER A 93 2.70 3.45 12.65
N GLN A 94 2.41 4.20 13.71
CA GLN A 94 3.37 4.56 14.74
C GLN A 94 2.71 4.48 16.12
N HIS A 95 3.30 3.69 17.00
CA HIS A 95 2.94 3.66 18.41
C HIS A 95 3.82 4.65 19.18
N ILE A 96 3.20 5.52 19.97
CA ILE A 96 3.89 6.47 20.85
C ILE A 96 3.43 6.29 22.30
N GLN A 97 4.36 6.50 23.22
CA GLN A 97 4.11 6.50 24.66
C GLN A 97 4.54 7.86 25.23
N TRP A 98 3.69 8.44 26.07
CA TRP A 98 3.87 9.78 26.63
C TRP A 98 3.75 9.80 28.16
#